data_AF-A0A843B3P8-F1
#
_entry.id   AF-A0A843B3P8-F1
#
_cell.length_a   1.000
_cell.length_b   1.000
_cell.length_c   1.000
_cell.angle_alpha   90.00
_cell.angle_beta   90.00
_cell.angle_gamma   90.00
#
_symmetry.space_group_name_H-M   'P 1'
#
loop_
_entity.id
_entity.type
_entity.pdbx_description
1 polymer ?
#
loop_
_entity_poly.entity_id
_entity_poly.type
_entity_poly.pdbx_seq_one_letter_code
_entity_poly.pdbx_strand_id
1 'polypeptide(L)' 'MAEGVRLRRTVEMFDTSGRAVSDPAQASRVVTSYYDDEGRLVRRVLGKAVILRPDGPDDQDRE' A
#
# COMPACT_ATOMS: atom_id res chain seq x y z
N MET A 1 -6.95 29.39 12.26
CA MET A 1 -7.03 27.93 12.48
C MET A 1 -6.55 27.29 11.19
N ALA A 2 -5.49 26.49 11.21
CA ALA A 2 -5.03 25.83 9.99
C ALA A 2 -5.95 24.62 9.74
N GLU A 3 -6.90 24.76 8.80
CA GLU A 3 -7.63 23.61 8.28
C GLU A 3 -6.61 22.68 7.62
N GLY A 4 -6.36 21.54 8.26
CA GLY A 4 -5.52 20.50 7.67
C GLY A 4 -6.17 20.05 6.37
N VAL A 5 -5.44 20.20 5.25
CA VAL A 5 -5.90 19.75 3.93
C VAL A 5 -6.32 18.28 4.03
N ARG A 6 -7.60 18.00 3.83
CA ARG A 6 -8.13 16.63 3.88
C ARG A 6 -7.87 15.95 2.54
N LEU A 7 -6.75 15.25 2.45
CA LEU A 7 -6.40 14.53 1.23
C LEU A 7 -7.19 13.23 1.11
N ARG A 8 -7.84 13.00 -0.04
CA ARG A 8 -8.38 11.70 -0.41
C ARG A 8 -7.23 10.81 -0.88
N ARG A 9 -7.19 9.57 -0.39
CA ARG A 9 -6.13 8.60 -0.71
C ARG A 9 -6.70 7.43 -1.51
N THR A 10 -6.06 7.12 -2.63
CA THR A 10 -6.31 5.91 -3.43
C THR A 10 -5.06 5.04 -3.42
N VAL A 11 -5.24 3.72 -3.29
CA VAL A 11 -4.15 2.74 -3.31
C VAL A 11 -4.44 1.70 -4.38
N GLU A 12 -3.48 1.49 -5.27
CA GLU A 12 -3.55 0.52 -6.35
C GLU A 12 -2.36 -0.43 -6.23
N MET A 13 -2.61 -1.73 -6.30
CA MET A 13 -1.58 -2.76 -6.23
C MET A 13 -1.45 -3.45 -7.59
N PHE A 14 -0.23 -3.78 -7.97
CA PHE A 14 0.09 -4.37 -9.27
C PHE A 14 1.00 -5.58 -9.11
N ASP A 15 0.77 -6.62 -9.91
CA ASP A 15 1.66 -7.78 -10.03
C ASP A 15 2.97 -7.44 -10.78
N THR A 16 3.85 -8.44 -10.92
CA THR A 16 5.13 -8.30 -11.64
C THR A 16 4.98 -8.05 -13.14
N SER A 17 3.82 -8.40 -13.72
CA SER A 17 3.45 -8.12 -15.11
C SER A 17 2.74 -6.77 -15.26
N GLY A 18 2.54 -6.02 -14.17
CA GLY A 18 1.88 -4.72 -14.16
C GLY A 18 0.36 -4.76 -14.19
N ARG A 19 -0.28 -5.92 -13.97
CA ARG A 19 -1.74 -6.01 -13.87
C ARG A 19 -2.21 -5.63 -12.47
N ALA A 20 -3.34 -4.96 -12.37
CA ALA A 20 -3.92 -4.60 -11.09
C ALA A 20 -4.35 -5.88 -10.33
N VAL A 21 -3.99 -5.96 -9.06
CA VAL A 21 -4.36 -7.05 -8.16
C VAL A 21 -4.98 -6.49 -6.90
N SER A 22 -5.91 -7.24 -6.31
CA SER A 22 -6.49 -6.90 -5.01
C SER A 22 -5.79 -7.62 -3.85
N ASP A 23 -5.12 -8.73 -4.17
CA ASP A 23 -4.42 -9.55 -3.18
C ASP A 23 -3.01 -8.99 -2.91
N PRO A 24 -2.68 -8.61 -1.65
CA PRO A 24 -1.37 -8.06 -1.32
C PRO A 24 -0.23 -9.07 -1.47
N ALA A 25 -0.51 -10.38 -1.34
CA ALA A 25 0.50 -11.42 -1.49
C ALA A 25 0.90 -11.65 -2.96
N GLN A 26 0.07 -11.19 -3.90
CA GLN A 26 0.38 -11.18 -5.33
C GLN A 26 0.92 -9.82 -5.81
N ALA A 27 0.91 -8.79 -4.96
CA ALA A 27 1.41 -7.48 -5.31
C ALA A 27 2.95 -7.46 -5.34
N SER A 28 3.50 -6.82 -6.38
CA SER A 28 4.92 -6.50 -6.51
C SER A 28 5.15 -4.99 -6.39
N ARG A 29 4.21 -4.19 -6.90
CA ARG A 29 4.25 -2.72 -6.88
C ARG A 29 2.99 -2.15 -6.27
N VAL A 30 3.12 -1.09 -5.47
CA VAL A 30 2.01 -0.33 -4.90
C VAL A 30 2.12 1.12 -5.35
N VAL A 31 1.02 1.68 -5.82
CA VAL A 31 0.89 3.09 -6.15
C VAL A 31 -0.08 3.71 -5.16
N THR A 32 0.34 4.77 -4.47
CA THR A 32 -0.54 5.56 -3.61
C THR A 32 -0.67 6.96 -4.19
N SER A 33 -1.91 7.38 -4.45
CA SER A 33 -2.25 8.69 -5.00
C SER A 33 -3.03 9.49 -3.95
N TYR A 34 -2.67 10.76 -3.78
CA TYR A 34 -3.34 11.69 -2.89
C TYR A 34 -3.98 12.81 -3.71
N TYR A 35 -5.24 13.11 -3.43
CA TYR A 35 -6.05 14.11 -4.12
C TYR A 35 -6.55 15.16 -3.14
N ASP A 36 -6.66 16.41 -3.58
CA ASP A 36 -7.37 17.45 -2.83
C ASP A 36 -8.90 17.28 -2.90
N ASP A 37 -9.65 18.13 -2.20
CA ASP A 37 -11.12 18.10 -2.18
C ASP A 37 -11.76 18.42 -3.53
N GLU A 38 -11.04 19.11 -4.42
CA GLU A 38 -11.45 19.37 -5.80
C GLU A 38 -11.15 18.17 -6.73
N GLY A 39 -10.54 17.10 -6.20
CA GLY A 39 -10.18 15.90 -6.95
C GLY A 39 -8.89 16.00 -7.75
N ARG A 40 -8.07 17.04 -7.54
CA ARG A 40 -6.79 17.20 -8.23
C ARG A 40 -5.71 16.38 -7.53
N LEU A 41 -4.89 15.69 -8.32
CA LEU A 41 -3.77 14.91 -7.80
C LEU A 41 -2.70 15.85 -7.21
N VAL A 42 -2.44 15.74 -5.91
CA VAL A 42 -1.42 16.53 -5.21
C VAL A 42 -0.11 15.77 -5.04
N ARG A 43 -0.17 14.44 -4.92
CA ARG A 43 1.01 13.61 -4.68
C ARG A 43 0.81 12.18 -5.17
N ARG A 44 1.88 11.60 -5.70
CA ARG A 44 1.94 10.17 -6.07
C ARG A 44 3.18 9.53 -5.46
N VAL A 45 3.01 8.36 -4.86
CA VAL A 45 4.08 7.59 -4.21
C VAL A 45 4.12 6.19 -4.82
N LEU A 46 5.31 5.78 -5.25
CA LEU A 46 5.61 4.45 -5.74
C LEU A 46 6.28 3.65 -4.62
N GLY A 47 5.67 2.53 -4.23
CA GLY A 47 6.19 1.61 -3.24
C GLY A 47 6.41 0.22 -3.84
N LYS A 48 7.35 -0.53 -3.26
CA LYS A 48 7.46 -1.96 -3.50
C LYS A 48 6.61 -2.68 -2.46
N ALA A 49 5.81 -3.65 -2.90
CA ALA A 49 5.12 -4.53 -1.96
C ALA A 49 6.15 -5.48 -1.34
N VAL A 50 6.23 -5.50 -0.01
CA VAL A 50 7.02 -6.48 0.73
C VAL A 50 6.02 -7.38 1.43
N ILE A 51 5.97 -8.64 1.04
CA ILE A 51 5.20 -9.66 1.74
C ILE A 51 5.97 -9.92 3.03
N LEU A 52 5.49 -9.35 4.14
CA LEU A 52 5.90 -9.81 5.46
C LEU A 52 5.20 -11.16 5.65
N ARG A 53 5.87 -12.26 5.31
CA ARG A 53 5.45 -13.55 5.86
C ARG A 53 5.62 -13.45 7.37
N PRO A 54 4.62 -13.82 8.17
CA PRO A 54 4.85 -14.11 9.58
C PRO A 54 5.60 -15.45 9.66
N ASP A 55 6.84 -15.51 9.16
CA ASP A 55 7.77 -16.59 9.48
C ASP A 55 8.42 -16.22 10.81
N GLY A 56 7.64 -16.33 11.88
CA GLY A 56 8.18 -16.48 13.23
C GLY A 56 8.13 -17.96 13.57
N PRO A 57 9.25 -18.62 13.90
CA PRO A 57 9.16 -19.89 14.60
C PRO A 57 8.52 -19.59 15.95
N ASP A 58 7.26 -19.99 16.13
CA ASP A 58 6.73 -20.18 17.48
C ASP A 58 7.51 -21.36 18.07
N ASP A 59 8.59 -21.04 18.78
CA ASP A 59 9.26 -21.87 19.78
C ASP A 59 8.19 -22.56 20.65
N GLN A 60 7.77 -23.76 20.26
CA GLN A 60 6.95 -24.67 21.07
C GLN A 60 7.80 -25.77 21.72
N ASP A 61 9.11 -25.58 21.83
CA ASP A 61 9.98 -26.42 22.63
C ASP A 61 10.27 -25.74 23.98
N ARG A 62 9.30 -25.80 24.88
CA ARG A 62 9.60 -25.73 26.33
C ARG A 62 8.53 -26.44 27.16
N GLU A 63 8.68 -27.76 27.28
CA GLU A 63 8.26 -28.49 28.47
C GLU A 63 9.34 -29.50 28.86
#